data_AF-A0A3L8BAW0-F1
#
_entry.id   AF-A0A3L8BAW0-F1
#
_cell.length_a   1.000
_cell.length_b   1.000
_cell.length_c   1.000
_cell.angle_alpha   90.00
_cell.angle_beta   90.00
_cell.angle_gamma   90.00
#
_symmetry.space_group_name_H-M   'P 1'
#
loop_
_entity.id
_entity.type
_entity.pdbx_description
1 polymer ?
#
loop_
_entity_poly.entity_id
_entity_poly.type
_entity_poly.pdbx_seq_one_letter_code
_entity_poly.pdbx_strand_id
1 'polypeptide(L)'
;MNTDQLTFNDAITNDKPRLQGQSAMLFFVIGDLWIFSCYFACYIYDRGQNIETYLAAQQTLSQGIGVINTILLLTSSLFVALSVHAARTGSTPKANRLLILGGACGIGFLLIKAVEWYIKISSGLPIGTGEFFLYYFMFTGLHFLHVTLGLIILSLVYHNVNTSTNPDITLFESGATYWHMVDLLWILIFALLYLLA
;
A
#
# COMPACT_ATOMS: atom_id res chain seq x y z
N MET A 1 31.84 2.61 -48.40
CA MET A 1 30.87 3.20 -47.44
C MET A 1 30.46 2.07 -46.52
N ASN A 2 30.81 2.16 -45.23
CA ASN A 2 31.18 1.03 -44.37
C ASN A 2 29.96 0.27 -43.81
N THR A 3 29.75 -1.00 -44.21
CA THR A 3 28.69 -1.89 -43.72
C THR A 3 28.85 -2.27 -42.24
N ASP A 4 30.07 -2.18 -41.70
CA ASP A 4 30.35 -2.49 -40.29
C ASP A 4 29.96 -1.36 -39.33
N GLN A 5 29.74 -0.14 -39.84
CA GLN A 5 29.25 0.99 -39.03
C GLN A 5 27.73 0.93 -38.82
N LEU A 6 26.98 0.32 -39.74
CA LEU A 6 25.53 0.13 -39.61
C LEU A 6 25.20 -0.89 -38.51
N THR A 7 25.95 -2.00 -38.43
CA THR A 7 25.73 -3.05 -37.41
C THR A 7 26.12 -2.60 -36.01
N PHE A 8 27.16 -1.77 -35.85
CA PHE A 8 27.56 -1.25 -34.55
C PHE A 8 26.55 -0.23 -34.00
N ASN A 9 25.96 0.60 -34.87
CA ASN A 9 24.99 1.62 -34.46
C ASN A 9 23.60 1.02 -34.17
N ASP A 10 23.22 -0.07 -34.85
CA ASP A 10 21.98 -0.81 -34.58
C ASP A 10 22.04 -1.63 -33.27
N ALA A 11 23.25 -1.98 -32.79
CA ALA A 11 23.44 -2.65 -31.50
C ALA A 11 23.31 -1.70 -30.29
N ILE A 12 23.51 -0.39 -30.48
CA ILE A 12 23.43 0.62 -29.41
C ILE A 12 22.02 1.22 -29.28
N THR A 13 21.13 1.02 -30.27
CA THR A 13 19.83 1.70 -30.34
C THR A 13 18.63 0.84 -29.95
N ASN A 14 18.83 -0.43 -29.55
CA ASN A 14 17.73 -1.33 -29.20
C ASN A 14 17.71 -1.72 -27.71
N ASP A 15 18.00 -0.76 -26.83
CA ASP A 15 17.55 -0.87 -25.45
C ASP A 15 16.14 -0.26 -25.36
N LYS A 16 15.13 -1.08 -25.66
CA LYS A 16 13.73 -0.73 -25.39
C LYS A 16 13.65 -0.28 -23.93
N PRO A 17 12.95 0.83 -23.60
CA PRO A 17 12.91 1.34 -22.23
C PRO A 17 12.02 0.44 -21.36
N ARG A 18 12.51 -0.75 -20.99
CA ARG A 18 11.86 -1.66 -20.03
C ARG A 18 12.03 -1.17 -18.59
N LEU A 19 12.77 -0.08 -18.38
CA LEU A 19 13.21 0.41 -17.07
C LEU A 19 12.49 1.68 -16.57
N GLN A 20 11.79 2.44 -17.44
CA GLN A 20 11.27 3.75 -17.03
C GLN A 20 10.07 3.66 -16.08
N GLY A 21 9.12 2.73 -16.33
CA GLY A 21 7.94 2.56 -15.48
C GLY A 21 8.25 2.00 -14.09
N GLN A 22 9.23 1.12 -13.98
CA GLN A 22 9.62 0.49 -12.70
C GLN A 22 10.46 1.46 -11.83
N SER A 23 11.32 2.26 -12.46
CA SER A 23 12.18 3.22 -11.75
C SER A 23 11.40 4.41 -11.19
N ALA A 24 10.43 4.94 -11.93
CA ALA A 24 9.59 6.05 -11.46
C ALA A 24 8.73 5.63 -10.26
N MET A 25 8.15 4.43 -10.33
CA MET A 25 7.36 3.82 -9.27
C MET A 25 8.18 3.58 -7.99
N LEU A 26 9.41 3.10 -8.14
CA LEU A 26 10.33 2.91 -7.02
C LEU A 26 10.72 4.24 -6.36
N PHE A 27 11.03 5.27 -7.15
CA PHE A 27 11.36 6.59 -6.62
C PHE A 27 10.18 7.19 -5.83
N PHE A 28 8.96 7.05 -6.35
CA PHE A 28 7.75 7.45 -5.65
C PHE A 28 7.57 6.71 -4.32
N VAL A 29 7.71 5.37 -4.33
CA VAL A 29 7.64 4.54 -3.11
C VAL A 29 8.69 4.94 -2.07
N ILE A 30 9.93 5.16 -2.48
CA ILE A 30 10.99 5.60 -1.57
C ILE A 30 10.66 6.97 -1.00
N GLY A 31 10.17 7.91 -1.83
CA GLY A 31 9.73 9.23 -1.39
C GLY A 31 8.64 9.16 -0.33
N ASP A 32 7.59 8.37 -0.56
CA ASP A 32 6.52 8.16 0.41
C ASP A 32 7.05 7.57 1.71
N LEU A 33 7.87 6.51 1.65
CA LEU A 33 8.47 5.90 2.83
C LEU A 33 9.33 6.87 3.63
N TRP A 34 10.06 7.78 2.97
CA TRP A 34 10.83 8.83 3.63
C TRP A 34 9.92 9.82 4.37
N ILE A 35 8.85 10.29 3.73
CA ILE A 35 7.88 11.20 4.34
C ILE A 35 7.24 10.55 5.57
N PHE A 36 6.77 9.30 5.46
CA PHE A 36 6.20 8.55 6.57
C PHE A 36 7.22 8.30 7.69
N SER A 37 8.48 8.02 7.35
CA SER A 37 9.55 7.85 8.34
C SER A 37 9.77 9.11 9.17
N CYS A 38 9.75 10.30 8.55
CA CYS A 38 9.80 11.57 9.27
C CYS A 38 8.60 11.72 10.22
N TYR A 39 7.38 11.40 9.76
CA TYR A 39 6.21 11.45 10.64
C TYR A 39 6.29 10.44 11.80
N PHE A 40 6.78 9.22 11.56
CA PHE A 40 6.99 8.23 12.62
C PHE A 40 8.02 8.71 13.64
N ALA A 41 9.08 9.38 13.21
CA ALA A 41 10.07 9.97 14.12
C ALA A 41 9.44 11.06 15.01
N CYS A 42 8.62 11.94 14.45
CA CYS A 42 7.88 12.95 15.23
C CYS A 42 6.95 12.29 16.27
N TYR A 43 6.21 11.25 15.87
CA TYR A 43 5.34 10.51 16.79
C TYR A 43 6.11 9.87 17.94
N ILE A 44 7.25 9.22 17.65
CA ILE A 44 8.09 8.61 18.70
C ILE A 44 8.65 9.67 19.65
N TYR A 45 9.05 10.83 19.13
CA TYR A 45 9.54 11.94 19.94
C TYR A 45 8.45 12.48 20.88
N ASP A 46 7.26 12.81 20.37
CA ASP A 46 6.16 13.35 21.18
C ASP A 46 5.63 12.33 22.20
N ARG A 47 5.55 11.05 21.80
CA ARG A 47 5.22 9.94 22.71
C ARG A 47 6.23 9.88 23.87
N GLY A 48 7.52 10.05 23.58
CA GLY A 48 8.58 10.00 24.58
C GLY A 48 8.42 11.04 25.69
N GLN A 49 7.74 12.15 25.40
CA GLN A 49 7.49 13.22 26.37
C GLN A 49 6.26 12.95 27.25
N ASN A 50 5.29 12.16 26.78
CA ASN A 50 3.97 11.99 27.40
C ASN A 50 3.51 10.51 27.39
N ILE A 51 4.37 9.59 27.83
CA ILE A 51 4.15 8.14 27.73
C ILE A 51 2.83 7.70 28.41
N GLU A 52 2.50 8.23 29.59
CA GLU A 52 1.31 7.81 30.34
C GLU A 52 -0.01 8.16 29.64
N THR A 53 -0.09 9.35 29.04
CA THR A 53 -1.27 9.81 28.29
C THR A 53 -1.44 9.03 26.98
N TYR A 54 -0.33 8.66 26.33
CA TYR A 54 -0.35 7.84 25.13
C TYR A 54 -0.78 6.39 25.44
N LEU A 55 -0.29 5.82 26.55
CA LEU A 55 -0.70 4.49 27.03
C LEU A 55 -2.20 4.43 27.38
N ALA A 56 -2.70 5.43 28.10
CA ALA A 56 -4.12 5.51 28.45
C ALA A 56 -5.01 5.63 27.20
N ALA A 57 -4.58 6.42 26.21
CA ALA A 57 -5.29 6.55 24.94
C ALA A 57 -5.24 5.26 24.11
N GLN A 58 -4.12 4.54 24.08
CA GLN A 58 -3.96 3.28 23.37
C GLN A 58 -4.91 2.18 23.88
N GLN A 59 -5.18 2.13 25.19
CA GLN A 59 -6.13 1.17 25.77
C GLN A 59 -7.57 1.37 25.29
N THR A 60 -7.91 2.55 24.76
CA THR A 60 -9.21 2.81 24.13
C THR A 60 -9.31 2.29 22.68
N LEU A 61 -8.21 1.79 22.11
CA LEU A 61 -8.19 1.17 20.80
C LEU A 61 -8.44 -0.33 20.93
N SER A 62 -9.31 -0.84 20.06
CA SER A 62 -9.59 -2.27 20.02
C SER A 62 -8.46 -3.00 19.27
N GLN A 63 -7.52 -3.56 20.03
CA GLN A 63 -6.39 -4.30 19.46
C GLN A 63 -6.84 -5.47 18.57
N GLY A 64 -7.96 -6.11 18.91
CA GLY A 64 -8.56 -7.18 18.09
C GLY A 64 -8.95 -6.75 16.68
N ILE A 65 -9.54 -5.55 16.52
CA ILE A 65 -9.89 -5.02 15.19
C ILE A 65 -8.62 -4.66 14.42
N GLY A 66 -7.60 -4.14 15.10
CA GLY A 66 -6.28 -3.91 14.50
C GLY A 66 -5.65 -5.19 13.95
N VAL A 67 -5.65 -6.27 14.74
CA VAL A 67 -5.09 -7.58 14.32
C VAL A 67 -5.87 -8.17 13.13
N ILE A 68 -7.20 -8.13 13.16
CA ILE A 68 -8.03 -8.62 12.05
C ILE A 68 -7.68 -7.88 10.76
N ASN A 69 -7.56 -6.55 10.83
CA ASN A 69 -7.19 -5.73 9.68
C ASN A 69 -5.81 -6.06 9.13
N THR A 70 -4.82 -6.30 10.00
CA THR A 70 -3.47 -6.69 9.59
C THR A 70 -3.46 -8.06 8.91
N ILE A 71 -4.17 -9.06 9.46
CA ILE A 71 -4.29 -10.38 8.82
C ILE A 71 -4.95 -10.24 7.44
N LEU A 72 -5.97 -9.39 7.34
CA LEU A 72 -6.73 -9.19 6.13
C LEU A 72 -5.89 -8.52 5.02
N LEU A 73 -5.06 -7.53 5.38
CA LEU A 73 -4.11 -6.90 4.45
C LEU A 73 -2.95 -7.83 4.07
N LEU A 74 -2.38 -8.59 5.00
CA LEU A 74 -1.36 -9.60 4.68
C LEU A 74 -1.89 -10.66 3.71
N THR A 75 -3.13 -11.11 3.93
CA THR A 75 -3.81 -12.05 3.03
C THR A 75 -4.04 -11.41 1.65
N SER A 76 -4.46 -10.13 1.62
CA SER A 76 -4.58 -9.36 0.38
C SER A 76 -3.26 -9.29 -0.39
N SER A 77 -2.18 -8.99 0.32
CA SER A 77 -0.82 -8.88 -0.21
C SER A 77 -0.38 -10.20 -0.84
N LEU A 78 -0.62 -11.33 -0.15
CA LEU A 78 -0.37 -12.66 -0.70
C LEU A 78 -1.16 -12.93 -1.99
N PHE A 79 -2.45 -12.59 -2.03
CA PHE A 79 -3.25 -12.78 -3.25
C PHE A 79 -2.73 -11.94 -4.42
N VAL A 80 -2.32 -10.69 -4.18
CA VAL A 80 -1.72 -9.85 -5.22
C VAL A 80 -0.40 -10.43 -5.71
N ALA A 81 0.47 -10.91 -4.82
CA ALA A 81 1.73 -11.57 -5.21
C ALA A 81 1.50 -12.83 -6.07
N LEU A 82 0.55 -13.68 -5.67
CA LEU A 82 0.16 -14.86 -6.43
C LEU A 82 -0.46 -14.48 -7.78
N SER A 83 -1.18 -13.36 -7.84
CA SER A 83 -1.76 -12.83 -9.07
C SER A 83 -0.68 -12.42 -10.07
N VAL A 84 0.37 -11.70 -9.63
CA VAL A 84 1.54 -11.35 -10.46
C VAL A 84 2.20 -12.62 -11.01
N HIS A 85 2.40 -13.62 -10.16
CA HIS A 85 3.02 -14.89 -10.57
C HIS A 85 2.17 -15.63 -11.61
N ALA A 86 0.84 -15.69 -11.41
CA ALA A 86 -0.09 -16.26 -12.37
C ALA A 86 -0.11 -15.49 -13.71
N ALA A 87 0.03 -14.16 -13.68
CA ALA A 87 0.13 -13.34 -14.88
C ALA A 87 1.43 -13.63 -15.66
N ARG A 88 2.57 -13.77 -14.97
CA ARG A 88 3.86 -14.14 -15.59
C ARG A 88 3.88 -15.52 -16.24
N THR A 89 3.09 -16.46 -15.71
CA THR A 89 2.96 -17.83 -16.26
C THR A 89 1.91 -17.93 -17.39
N GLY A 90 1.33 -16.81 -17.83
CA GLY A 90 0.34 -16.77 -18.92
C GLY A 90 -1.07 -17.21 -18.52
N SER A 91 -1.35 -17.41 -17.22
CA SER A 91 -2.66 -17.82 -16.73
C SER A 91 -3.54 -16.62 -16.36
N THR A 92 -3.95 -15.84 -17.37
CA THR A 92 -4.77 -14.62 -17.21
C THR A 92 -6.02 -14.80 -16.33
N PRO A 93 -6.83 -15.87 -16.48
CA PRO A 93 -8.02 -16.06 -15.65
C PRO A 93 -7.71 -16.27 -14.17
N LYS A 94 -6.59 -16.94 -13.85
CA LYS A 94 -6.16 -17.17 -12.47
C LYS A 94 -5.64 -15.87 -11.85
N ALA A 95 -4.85 -15.11 -12.60
CA ALA A 95 -4.36 -13.79 -12.19
C ALA A 95 -5.52 -12.87 -11.82
N ASN A 96 -6.51 -12.73 -12.71
CA ASN A 96 -7.67 -11.86 -12.47
C ASN A 96 -8.48 -12.25 -11.22
N ARG A 97 -8.72 -13.55 -11.00
CA ARG A 97 -9.42 -14.01 -9.78
C ARG A 97 -8.66 -13.64 -8.51
N LEU A 98 -7.35 -13.88 -8.48
CA LEU A 98 -6.51 -13.55 -7.34
C LEU A 98 -6.43 -12.04 -7.09
N LEU A 99 -6.40 -11.24 -8.17
CA LEU A 99 -6.39 -9.78 -8.10
C LEU A 99 -7.69 -9.25 -7.48
N ILE A 100 -8.83 -9.78 -7.89
CA ILE A 100 -10.15 -9.43 -7.32
C ILE A 100 -10.22 -9.83 -5.84
N LEU A 101 -9.74 -11.03 -5.49
CA LEU A 101 -9.72 -11.47 -4.10
C LEU A 101 -8.84 -10.56 -3.23
N GLY A 102 -7.66 -10.17 -3.72
CA GLY A 102 -6.81 -9.18 -3.07
C GLY A 102 -7.52 -7.83 -2.90
N GLY A 103 -8.06 -7.26 -3.98
CA GLY A 103 -8.81 -6.00 -3.92
C GLY A 103 -10.02 -6.05 -2.97
N ALA A 104 -10.75 -7.17 -2.94
CA ALA A 104 -11.88 -7.38 -2.03
C ALA A 104 -11.44 -7.37 -0.55
N CYS A 105 -10.29 -7.97 -0.23
CA CYS A 105 -9.68 -7.82 1.08
C CYS A 105 -9.35 -6.34 1.36
N GLY A 106 -8.69 -5.63 0.45
CA GLY A 106 -8.44 -4.19 0.61
C GLY A 106 -9.71 -3.36 0.90
N ILE A 107 -10.82 -3.65 0.22
CA ILE A 107 -12.12 -3.02 0.48
C ILE A 107 -12.66 -3.39 1.87
N GLY A 108 -12.56 -4.67 2.26
CA GLY A 108 -12.96 -5.13 3.60
C GLY A 108 -12.22 -4.39 4.71
N PHE A 109 -10.91 -4.16 4.54
CA PHE A 109 -10.12 -3.33 5.44
C PHE A 109 -10.66 -1.90 5.54
N LEU A 110 -10.95 -1.23 4.41
CA LEU A 110 -11.50 0.12 4.40
C LEU A 110 -12.86 0.19 5.11
N LEU A 111 -13.73 -0.80 4.90
CA LEU A 111 -15.05 -0.84 5.54
C LEU A 111 -14.94 -1.01 7.05
N ILE A 112 -14.12 -1.95 7.52
CA ILE A 112 -13.89 -2.16 8.96
C ILE A 112 -13.36 -0.87 9.59
N LYS A 113 -12.42 -0.18 8.93
CA LYS A 113 -11.87 1.08 9.43
C LYS A 113 -12.85 2.24 9.39
N ALA A 114 -13.66 2.36 8.35
CA ALA A 114 -14.71 3.37 8.29
C ALA A 114 -15.73 3.19 9.43
N VAL A 115 -16.12 1.95 9.74
CA VAL A 115 -17.01 1.65 10.87
C VAL A 115 -16.36 2.00 12.20
N GLU A 116 -15.09 1.63 12.41
CA GLU A 116 -14.35 1.95 13.65
C GLU A 116 -14.25 3.47 13.86
N TRP A 117 -13.92 4.22 12.80
CA TRP A 117 -13.91 5.69 12.83
C TRP A 117 -15.28 6.27 13.15
N TYR A 118 -16.33 5.80 12.48
CA TYR A 118 -17.70 6.26 12.71
C TYR A 118 -18.13 6.06 14.17
N ILE A 119 -17.88 4.87 14.72
CA ILE A 119 -18.18 4.57 16.12
C ILE A 119 -17.40 5.51 17.05
N LYS A 120 -16.08 5.68 16.85
CA LYS A 120 -15.24 6.55 17.69
C LYS A 120 -15.68 8.02 17.65
N ILE A 121 -15.98 8.54 16.47
CA ILE A 121 -16.49 9.91 16.29
C ILE A 121 -17.87 10.08 16.94
N SER A 122 -18.76 9.10 16.74
CA SER A 122 -20.12 9.13 17.32
C SER A 122 -20.14 8.99 18.85
N SER A 123 -19.14 8.34 19.44
CA SER A 123 -18.97 8.24 20.90
C SER A 123 -18.46 9.52 21.56
N GLY A 124 -18.29 10.61 20.80
CA GLY A 124 -17.93 11.92 21.35
C GLY A 124 -16.45 12.08 21.71
N LEU A 125 -15.56 11.24 21.18
CA LEU A 125 -14.11 11.49 21.13
C LEU A 125 -13.85 12.36 19.90
N PRO A 126 -13.85 13.71 20.04
CA PRO A 126 -13.60 14.58 18.91
C PRO A 126 -12.15 14.40 18.48
N ILE A 127 -11.94 14.55 17.18
CA ILE A 127 -10.64 14.76 16.55
C ILE A 127 -9.98 15.98 17.26
N GLY A 128 -9.25 15.76 18.35
CA GLY A 128 -8.65 16.86 19.14
C GLY A 128 -8.53 16.67 20.66
N THR A 129 -9.07 15.62 21.29
CA THR A 129 -8.95 15.44 22.77
C THR A 129 -7.60 14.90 23.26
N GLY A 130 -6.60 14.77 22.40
CA GLY A 130 -5.23 14.41 22.77
C GLY A 130 -4.31 14.26 21.57
N GLU A 131 -3.03 14.58 21.73
CA GLU A 131 -2.00 14.50 20.68
C GLU A 131 -1.94 13.11 20.04
N PHE A 132 -2.15 12.05 20.82
CA PHE A 132 -2.23 10.67 20.33
C PHE A 132 -3.35 10.47 19.30
N PHE A 133 -4.56 11.00 19.54
CA PHE A 133 -5.68 10.84 18.62
C PHE A 133 -5.45 11.62 17.32
N LEU A 134 -4.77 12.77 17.39
CA LEU A 134 -4.38 13.53 16.19
C LEU A 134 -3.45 12.68 15.30
N TYR A 135 -2.39 12.11 15.89
CA TYR A 135 -1.49 11.21 15.17
C TYR A 135 -2.21 9.96 14.65
N TYR A 136 -3.09 9.37 15.44
CA TYR A 136 -3.91 8.23 15.04
C TYR A 136 -4.73 8.54 13.78
N PHE A 137 -5.51 9.62 13.79
CA PHE A 137 -6.35 10.01 12.65
C PHE A 137 -5.50 10.41 11.43
N MET A 138 -4.37 11.08 11.65
CA MET A 138 -3.46 11.44 10.57
C MET A 138 -2.84 10.21 9.89
N PHE A 139 -2.24 9.29 10.65
CA PHE A 139 -1.62 8.08 10.10
C PHE A 139 -2.63 7.16 9.43
N THR A 140 -3.73 6.87 10.12
CA THR A 140 -4.76 5.97 9.58
C THR A 140 -5.51 6.59 8.42
N GLY A 141 -5.73 7.91 8.41
CA GLY A 141 -6.37 8.65 7.32
C GLY A 141 -5.49 8.75 6.07
N LEU A 142 -4.20 9.07 6.22
CA LEU A 142 -3.26 9.05 5.11
C LEU A 142 -3.14 7.64 4.52
N HIS A 143 -3.04 6.62 5.37
CA HIS A 143 -3.01 5.24 4.90
C HIS A 143 -4.31 4.84 4.17
N PHE A 144 -5.47 5.23 4.68
CA PHE A 144 -6.77 4.99 4.03
C PHE A 144 -6.79 5.57 2.60
N LEU A 145 -6.26 6.78 2.42
CA LEU A 145 -6.13 7.40 1.10
C LEU A 145 -5.21 6.57 0.19
N HIS A 146 -4.06 6.10 0.69
CA HIS A 146 -3.13 5.28 -0.08
C HIS A 146 -3.72 3.92 -0.49
N VAL A 147 -4.44 3.25 0.42
CA VAL A 147 -5.16 2.00 0.09
C VAL A 147 -6.22 2.26 -0.98
N THR A 148 -6.95 3.37 -0.89
CA THR A 148 -7.93 3.76 -1.91
C THR A 148 -7.26 4.01 -3.27
N LEU A 149 -6.13 4.72 -3.30
CA LEU A 149 -5.34 4.89 -4.53
C LEU A 149 -4.84 3.55 -5.08
N GLY A 150 -4.41 2.65 -4.20
CA GLY A 150 -3.95 1.30 -4.55
C GLY A 150 -5.06 0.48 -5.19
N LEU A 151 -6.29 0.57 -4.68
CA LEU A 151 -7.44 -0.12 -5.25
C LEU A 151 -7.78 0.41 -6.64
N ILE A 152 -7.63 1.72 -6.86
CA ILE A 152 -7.78 2.32 -8.19
C ILE A 152 -6.73 1.76 -9.14
N ILE A 153 -5.45 1.71 -8.73
CA ILE A 153 -4.36 1.15 -9.54
C ILE A 153 -4.62 -0.33 -9.86
N LEU A 154 -5.01 -1.15 -8.88
CA LEU A 154 -5.35 -2.56 -9.11
C LEU A 154 -6.54 -2.71 -10.06
N SER A 155 -7.53 -1.83 -9.99
CA SER A 155 -8.67 -1.83 -10.90
C SER A 155 -8.27 -1.47 -12.34
N LEU A 156 -7.32 -0.56 -12.52
CA LEU A 156 -6.75 -0.24 -13.83
C LEU A 156 -5.94 -1.41 -14.40
N VAL A 157 -5.14 -2.07 -13.56
CA VAL A 157 -4.40 -3.29 -13.93
C VAL A 157 -5.36 -4.39 -14.36
N TYR A 158 -6.43 -4.63 -13.58
CA TYR A 158 -7.48 -5.59 -13.93
C TYR A 158 -8.10 -5.31 -15.30
N HIS A 159 -8.42 -4.04 -15.56
CA HIS A 159 -9.01 -3.64 -16.84
C HIS A 159 -8.02 -3.80 -18.00
N ASN A 160 -6.75 -3.44 -17.81
CA ASN A 160 -5.71 -3.62 -18.83
C ASN A 160 -5.54 -5.09 -19.23
N VAL A 161 -5.49 -5.98 -18.23
CA VAL A 161 -5.33 -7.42 -18.44
C VAL A 161 -6.54 -8.06 -19.13
N ASN A 162 -7.75 -7.52 -18.92
CA ASN A 162 -8.97 -8.06 -19.52
C ASN A 162 -9.25 -7.51 -20.94
N THR A 163 -8.77 -6.31 -21.26
CA THR A 163 -9.07 -5.63 -22.53
C THR A 163 -7.94 -5.73 -23.56
N SER A 164 -6.67 -5.84 -23.15
CA SER A 164 -5.53 -5.90 -24.08
C SER A 164 -5.15 -7.33 -24.47
N THR A 165 -4.91 -7.54 -25.77
CA THR A 165 -4.31 -8.76 -26.33
C THR A 165 -2.84 -8.94 -25.93
N ASN A 166 -2.14 -7.86 -25.55
CA ASN A 166 -0.81 -7.87 -24.94
C ASN A 166 -0.85 -7.09 -23.62
N PRO A 167 -1.09 -7.74 -22.47
CA PRO A 167 -1.12 -7.08 -21.17
C PRO A 167 0.23 -6.43 -20.85
N ASP A 168 0.22 -5.21 -20.32
CA ASP A 168 1.45 -4.59 -19.83
C ASP A 168 1.82 -5.17 -18.47
N ILE A 169 2.68 -6.18 -18.49
CA ILE A 169 3.20 -6.84 -17.29
C ILE A 169 3.97 -5.85 -16.39
N THR A 170 4.56 -4.80 -16.98
CA THR A 170 5.28 -3.76 -16.22
C THR A 170 4.33 -2.95 -15.35
N LEU A 171 3.16 -2.57 -15.90
CA LEU A 171 2.12 -1.88 -15.14
C LEU A 171 1.57 -2.75 -14.01
N PHE A 172 1.42 -4.05 -14.28
CA PHE A 172 1.02 -5.03 -13.28
C PHE A 172 2.02 -5.08 -12.11
N GLU A 173 3.31 -5.24 -12.42
CA GLU A 173 4.38 -5.32 -11.42
C GLU A 173 4.53 -4.02 -10.62
N SER A 174 4.40 -2.86 -11.28
CA SER A 174 4.38 -1.56 -10.60
C SER A 174 3.18 -1.43 -9.66
N GLY A 175 1.99 -1.83 -10.09
CA GLY A 175 0.78 -1.80 -9.25
C GLY A 175 0.87 -2.74 -8.05
N ALA A 176 1.41 -3.94 -8.24
CA ALA A 176 1.66 -4.87 -7.14
C ALA A 176 2.71 -4.33 -6.16
N THR A 177 3.79 -3.73 -6.65
CA THR A 177 4.82 -3.09 -5.81
C THR A 177 4.22 -1.96 -4.96
N TYR A 178 3.32 -1.15 -5.53
CA TYR A 178 2.61 -0.12 -4.76
C TYR A 178 1.78 -0.74 -3.65
N TRP A 179 1.00 -1.78 -3.98
CA TRP A 179 0.15 -2.46 -3.01
C TRP A 179 0.95 -3.05 -1.84
N HIS A 180 2.07 -3.70 -2.13
CA HIS A 180 2.97 -4.24 -1.10
C HIS A 180 3.60 -3.15 -0.23
N MET A 181 3.95 -1.99 -0.81
CA MET A 181 4.44 -0.86 -0.03
C MET A 181 3.36 -0.36 0.95
N VAL A 182 2.13 -0.19 0.47
CA VAL A 182 1.01 0.26 1.31
C VAL A 182 0.75 -0.72 2.45
N ASP A 183 0.80 -2.03 2.18
CA ASP A 183 0.69 -3.09 3.19
C ASP A 183 1.81 -3.00 4.24
N LEU A 184 3.08 -2.84 3.82
CA LEU A 184 4.22 -2.66 4.74
C LEU A 184 4.01 -1.44 5.65
N LEU A 185 3.53 -0.34 5.08
CA LEU A 185 3.25 0.89 5.81
C LEU A 185 2.17 0.68 6.87
N TRP A 186 1.14 -0.13 6.57
CA TRP A 186 0.14 -0.52 7.57
C TRP A 186 0.76 -1.27 8.74
N ILE A 187 1.64 -2.24 8.47
CA ILE A 187 2.30 -3.04 9.50
C ILE A 187 3.10 -2.13 10.45
N LEU A 188 3.80 -1.12 9.92
CA LEU A 188 4.51 -0.14 10.73
C LEU A 188 3.57 0.73 11.58
N ILE A 189 2.47 1.23 10.98
CA ILE A 189 1.45 2.00 11.70
C ILE A 189 0.83 1.16 12.82
N PHE A 190 0.45 -0.08 12.52
CA PHE A 190 -0.12 -1.00 13.48
C PHE A 190 0.86 -1.29 14.63
N ALA A 191 2.14 -1.54 14.32
CA ALA A 191 3.16 -1.72 15.34
C ALA A 191 3.29 -0.50 16.26
N LEU A 192 3.33 0.72 15.70
CA LEU A 192 3.49 1.96 16.45
C LEU A 192 2.26 2.38 17.27
N LEU A 193 1.05 2.16 16.75
CA LEU A 193 -0.18 2.62 17.40
C LEU A 193 -0.86 1.57 18.28
N TYR A 194 -0.69 0.28 17.97
CA TYR A 194 -1.40 -0.81 18.67
C TYR A 194 -0.48 -1.71 19.50
N LEU A 195 0.78 -1.94 19.10
CA LEU A 195 1.70 -2.85 19.79
C LEU A 195 2.72 -2.15 20.69
N LEU A 196 3.14 -0.94 20.34
CA LEU A 196 4.14 -0.19 21.11
C LEU A 196 3.51 0.38 22.39
N ALA A 197 3.41 -0.46 23.42
CA ALA A 197 3.13 -0.10 24.81
C ALA A 197 4.41 0.36 25.52
#